data_AF-A0A7V5R5I2-F1
#
_entry.id   AF-A0A7V5R5I2-F1
#
_cell.length_a   1.000
_cell.length_b   1.000
_cell.length_c   1.000
_cell.angle_alpha   90.00
_cell.angle_beta   90.00
_cell.angle_gamma   90.00
#
_symmetry.space_group_name_H-M   'P 1'
#
loop_
_entity.id
_entity.type
_entity.pdbx_description
1 polymer ?
#
loop_
_entity_poly.entity_id
_entity_poly.type
_entity_poly.pdbx_seq_one_letter_code
_entity_poly.pdbx_strand_id
1 'polypeptide(L)' 'MSKPNTETYHKLDIRWLRKQARPGDQGVVRWLINGHETGAVGYQMEKHRLTLDYLYKGEPVTEVISFSWTRCNYGMRPWF' A
#
# COMPACT_ATOMS: atom_id res chain seq x y z
N MET A 1 22.04 -28.55 1.94
CA MET A 1 21.83 -27.49 2.95
C MET A 1 21.05 -26.36 2.31
N SER A 2 19.75 -26.27 2.62
CA SER A 2 18.91 -25.13 2.20
C SER A 2 19.29 -23.93 3.06
N LYS A 3 19.80 -22.85 2.45
CA LYS A 3 20.01 -21.58 3.17
C LYS A 3 18.66 -21.10 3.70
N PRO A 4 18.57 -20.54 4.92
CA PRO A 4 17.36 -19.87 5.37
C PRO A 4 17.09 -18.75 4.38
N ASN A 5 16.01 -18.94 3.63
CA ASN A 5 15.34 -18.00 2.78
C ASN A 5 15.25 -16.67 3.53
N THR A 6 16.02 -15.69 3.05
CA THR A 6 15.96 -14.30 3.50
C THR A 6 14.49 -13.91 3.59
N GLU A 7 14.04 -13.46 4.76
CA GLU A 7 12.68 -12.93 4.91
C GLU A 7 12.45 -11.91 3.81
N THR A 8 11.56 -12.26 2.88
CA THR A 8 11.30 -11.44 1.70
C THR A 8 10.13 -10.54 2.05
N TYR A 9 10.42 -9.25 2.19
CA TYR A 9 9.40 -8.25 2.49
C TYR A 9 8.90 -7.61 1.20
N HIS A 10 7.57 -7.57 1.04
CA HIS A 10 6.94 -6.77 0.00
C HIS A 10 6.79 -5.32 0.47
N LYS A 11 7.06 -4.36 -0.42
CA LYS A 11 6.95 -2.93 -0.14
C LYS A 11 5.93 -2.28 -1.08
N LEU A 12 5.04 -1.49 -0.50
CA LEU A 12 4.11 -0.62 -1.22
C LEU A 12 4.50 0.84 -0.99
N ASP A 13 4.70 1.62 -2.06
CA ASP A 13 4.88 3.07 -1.96
C ASP A 13 3.52 3.77 -2.10
N ILE A 14 3.05 4.35 -1.00
CA ILE A 14 1.77 5.07 -0.93
C ILE A 14 1.75 6.29 -1.85
N ARG A 15 2.89 6.96 -2.09
CA ARG A 15 2.97 8.08 -3.04
C ARG A 15 2.77 7.63 -4.46
N TRP A 16 3.33 6.47 -4.81
CA TRP A 16 3.11 5.87 -6.12
C TRP A 16 1.63 5.50 -6.27
N LEU A 17 1.05 4.82 -5.29
CA LEU A 17 -0.36 4.41 -5.36
C LEU A 17 -1.31 5.62 -5.50
N ARG A 18 -1.05 6.71 -4.76
CA ARG A 18 -1.81 7.96 -4.87
C ARG A 18 -1.71 8.65 -6.25
N LYS A 19 -0.64 8.39 -7.01
CA LYS A 19 -0.54 8.87 -8.40
C LYS A 19 -1.32 7.98 -9.38
N GLN A 20 -1.49 6.70 -9.06
CA GLN A 20 -2.17 5.73 -9.92
C GLN A 20 -3.69 5.71 -9.69
N ALA A 21 -4.12 5.93 -8.45
CA ALA A 21 -5.53 5.87 -8.04
C ALA A 21 -6.08 7.24 -7.66
N ARG A 22 -7.33 7.50 -8.03
CA ARG A 22 -8.10 8.69 -7.67
C ARG A 22 -9.06 8.38 -6.52
N PRO A 23 -9.53 9.39 -5.77
CA PRO A 23 -10.59 9.19 -4.80
C PRO A 23 -11.81 8.51 -5.43
N GLY A 24 -12.28 7.41 -4.83
CA GLY A 24 -13.33 6.53 -5.34
C GLY A 24 -12.81 5.26 -6.01
N ASP A 25 -11.52 5.21 -6.37
CA ASP A 25 -10.94 4.02 -6.97
C ASP A 25 -10.68 2.94 -5.91
N GLN A 26 -10.87 1.69 -6.32
CA GLN A 26 -10.52 0.50 -5.55
C GLN A 26 -9.82 -0.49 -6.46
N GLY A 27 -8.95 -1.32 -5.89
CA GLY A 27 -8.23 -2.33 -6.65
C GLY A 27 -7.32 -3.18 -5.79
N VAL A 28 -6.40 -3.90 -6.44
CA VAL A 28 -5.45 -4.79 -5.76
C VAL A 28 -4.07 -4.54 -6.33
N VAL A 29 -3.10 -4.32 -5.43
CA VAL A 29 -1.67 -4.38 -5.77
C VAL A 29 -1.20 -5.80 -5.56
N ARG A 30 -0.61 -6.40 -6.59
CA ARG A 30 -0.09 -7.78 -6.56
C ARG A 30 1.43 -7.76 -6.72
N TRP A 31 2.10 -8.62 -5.97
CA TRP A 31 3.50 -8.94 -6.18
C TRP A 31 3.59 -10.28 -6.89
N LEU A 32 4.37 -10.31 -7.97
CA LEU A 32 4.61 -11.51 -8.76
C LEU A 32 6.10 -11.84 -8.72
N ILE A 33 6.44 -13.11 -8.52
CA ILE A 33 7.79 -13.65 -8.73
C ILE A 33 7.68 -14.72 -9.81
N ASN A 34 8.40 -14.55 -10.92
CA ASN A 34 8.34 -15.44 -12.08
C ASN A 34 6.90 -15.71 -12.58
N GLY A 35 6.02 -14.69 -12.51
CA GLY A 35 4.62 -14.79 -12.92
C GLY A 35 3.67 -15.42 -11.89
N HIS A 36 4.18 -15.94 -10.77
CA HIS A 36 3.36 -16.45 -9.67
C HIS A 36 3.10 -15.37 -8.63
N GLU A 37 1.86 -15.23 -8.19
CA GLU A 37 1.48 -14.30 -7.13
C GLU A 37 2.10 -14.72 -5.80
N THR A 38 2.83 -13.80 -5.17
CA THR A 38 3.48 -14.02 -3.86
C THR A 38 2.88 -13.14 -2.76
N GLY A 39 2.04 -12.18 -3.13
CA GLY A 39 1.33 -11.33 -2.20
C GLY A 39 0.34 -10.43 -2.91
N ALA A 40 -0.68 -9.99 -2.15
CA ALA A 40 -1.68 -9.06 -2.61
C ALA A 40 -2.11 -8.14 -1.46
N VAL A 41 -2.35 -6.87 -1.80
CA VAL A 41 -2.95 -5.87 -0.91
C VAL A 41 -4.08 -5.22 -1.68
N GLY A 42 -5.31 -5.38 -1.19
CA GLY A 42 -6.46 -4.61 -1.64
C GLY A 42 -6.31 -3.16 -1.20
N TYR A 43 -6.78 -2.22 -2.02
CA TYR A 43 -6.79 -0.82 -1.67
C TYR A 43 -8.13 -0.18 -2.00
N GLN A 44 -8.52 0.79 -1.18
CA GLN A 44 -9.59 1.73 -1.46
C GLN A 44 -9.07 3.15 -1.23
N MET A 45 -9.10 3.96 -2.29
CA MET A 45 -8.62 5.34 -2.25
C MET A 45 -9.79 6.27 -1.95
N GLU A 46 -9.68 7.04 -0.88
CA GLU A 46 -10.61 8.11 -0.56
C GLU A 46 -9.90 9.47 -0.59
N LYS A 47 -10.68 10.55 -0.50
CA LYS A 47 -10.13 11.92 -0.57
C LYS A 47 -9.08 12.21 0.51
N HIS A 48 -9.30 11.66 1.71
CA HIS A 48 -8.52 11.96 2.91
C HIS A 48 -7.91 10.73 3.57
N ARG A 49 -8.08 9.54 2.99
CA ARG A 49 -7.49 8.31 3.52
C ARG A 49 -7.30 7.26 2.43
N LEU A 50 -6.46 6.30 2.72
CA LEU A 50 -6.26 5.08 1.97
C LEU A 50 -6.50 3.92 2.91
N THR A 51 -7.43 3.05 2.55
CA THR A 51 -7.66 1.79 3.26
C THR A 51 -6.93 0.69 2.52
N LEU A 52 -6.19 -0.14 3.26
CA LEU A 52 -5.48 -1.31 2.75
C LEU A 52 -6.05 -2.56 3.41
N ASP A 53 -6.36 -3.57 2.62
CA ASP A 53 -6.87 -4.86 3.09
C ASP A 53 -5.92 -5.97 2.65
N TYR A 54 -5.35 -6.71 3.61
CA TYR A 54 -4.35 -7.74 3.32
C TYR A 54 -4.31 -8.82 4.39
N LEU A 55 -3.63 -9.93 4.10
CA LEU A 55 -3.40 -11.00 5.06
C LEU A 55 -2.03 -10.84 5.71
N TYR A 56 -2.00 -10.73 7.04
CA TYR A 56 -0.77 -10.78 7.82
C TYR A 56 -0.75 -12.06 8.66
N LYS A 57 0.19 -12.95 8.36
CA LYS A 57 0.31 -14.27 9.02
C LYS A 57 -0.99 -15.10 8.94
N GLY A 58 -1.74 -14.95 7.85
CA GLY A 58 -3.02 -15.64 7.61
C GLY A 58 -4.25 -14.92 8.16
N GLU A 59 -4.06 -13.88 8.97
CA GLU A 59 -5.16 -13.10 9.53
C GLU A 59 -5.48 -11.88 8.66
N PRO A 60 -6.76 -11.58 8.41
CA PRO A 60 -7.16 -10.38 7.69
C PRO A 60 -6.85 -9.13 8.51
N VAL A 61 -6.19 -8.18 7.87
CA VAL A 61 -5.84 -6.87 8.43
C VAL A 61 -6.40 -5.79 7.51
N THR A 62 -7.11 -4.84 8.12
CA THR A 62 -7.49 -3.59 7.49
C THR A 62 -6.68 -2.47 8.13
N GLU A 63 -5.83 -1.82 7.33
CA GLU A 63 -5.01 -0.69 7.75
C GLU A 63 -5.53 0.60 7.11
N VAL A 64 -5.67 1.66 7.89
CA VAL A 64 -6.15 2.96 7.41
C VAL A 64 -5.06 3.99 7.53
N ILE A 65 -4.64 4.53 6.39
CA ILE A 65 -3.61 5.55 6.28
C ILE A 65 -4.30 6.88 6.00
N SER A 66 -4.20 7.82 6.95
CA SER A 66 -4.83 9.14 6.81
C SER A 66 -3.94 10.11 6.03
N PHE A 67 -4.54 10.88 5.13
CA PHE A 67 -3.88 11.93 4.39
C PHE A 67 -4.18 13.28 5.04
N SER A 68 -3.16 13.86 5.67
CA SER A 68 -3.21 15.24 6.12
C SER A 68 -2.32 16.13 5.25
N TRP A 69 -2.58 17.43 5.26
CA TRP A 69 -1.79 18.41 4.53
C TRP A 69 -1.28 19.45 5.50
N THR A 70 0.02 19.68 5.48
CA THR A 70 0.65 20.72 6.28
C THR A 70 1.16 21.80 5.35
N ARG A 71 0.86 23.06 5.67
CA ARG A 71 1.42 24.22 4.98
C ARG A 71 2.94 24.25 5.19
N CYS A 72 3.68 24.51 4.14
CA CYS A 72 5.12 24.76 4.19
C CYS A 72 5.49 25.95 3.30
N ASN A 73 6.74 26.40 3.39
CA ASN A 73 7.25 27.53 2.59
C ASN A 73 7.13 27.32 1.07
N TYR A 74 6.94 26.08 0.61
CA TYR A 74 6.82 25.69 -0.80
C TYR A 74 5.39 25.26 -1.20
N GLY A 75 4.38 25.55 -0.36
CA GLY A 75 2.98 25.22 -0.62
C GLY A 75 2.42 24.20 0.38
N MET A 76 1.86 23.10 -0.13
CA MET A 76 1.19 22.08 0.68
C MET A 76 1.94 20.75 0.57
N ARG A 77 2.35 20.18 1.72
CA ARG A 77 3.01 18.86 1.76
C ARG A 77 2.04 17.82 2.32
N PRO A 78 1.80 16.70 1.61
CA PRO A 78 1.00 15.61 2.15
C PRO A 78 1.80 14.85 3.22
N TRP A 79 1.11 14.50 4.30
CA TRP A 79 1.57 13.64 5.39
C TRP A 79 0.67 12.41 5.48
N PHE A 80 1.32 11.29 5.69
CA PHE A 80 0.78 9.94 5.83
C PHE A 80 1.81 9.08 6.56
#